data_AF-A0A1F3VQ50-F1
#
_entry.id   AF-A0A1F3VQ50-F1
#
_cell.length_a   1.000
_cell.length_b   1.000
_cell.length_c   1.000
_cell.angle_alpha   90.00
_cell.angle_beta   90.00
_cell.angle_gamma   90.00
#
_symmetry.space_group_name_H-M   'P 1'
#
loop_
_entity.id
_entity.type
_entity.pdbx_description
1 polymer ?
#
loop_
_entity_poly.entity_id
_entity_poly.type
_entity_poly.pdbx_seq_one_letter_code
_entity_poly.pdbx_strand_id
1 'polypeptide(L)'
;MKSILPTLIAMLLTFSSVAQMVEVKFKEASFANGMVYPLVVIAAHKSLEDSINADILRRISDLEASDFCIGQYGYVQKSTHLQIHLFCNCIDFEESENRYFLYNLEEGRAVPYSDLLNPKERTAAGEFLAGKMKAFAVQQNLTLSDEDVLKIQEHNLNAMKVEMTKDGLRMWLLGLEGWTADKACTVSWIEMKPFLKYNFM
;
A
#
# COMPACT_ATOMS: atom_id res chain seq x y z
N MET A 1 41.51 10.52 35.89
CA MET A 1 40.83 10.24 34.61
C MET A 1 39.64 9.33 34.88
N LYS A 2 38.43 9.89 34.99
CA LYS A 2 37.21 9.10 35.22
C LYS A 2 36.72 8.57 33.88
N SER A 3 36.53 7.26 33.82
CA SER A 3 36.14 6.50 32.63
C SER A 3 34.82 7.03 32.05
N ILE A 4 34.88 7.61 30.86
CA ILE A 4 33.72 8.10 30.06
C ILE A 4 33.11 6.93 29.23
N LEU A 5 33.83 5.81 29.16
CA LEU A 5 33.48 4.65 28.34
C LEU A 5 32.19 3.91 28.77
N PRO A 6 31.86 3.72 30.06
CA PRO A 6 30.65 2.98 30.43
C PRO A 6 29.37 3.79 30.20
N THR A 7 29.45 5.13 30.18
CA THR A 7 28.30 6.01 29.92
C THR A 7 27.90 6.01 28.45
N LEU A 8 28.87 5.86 27.53
CA LEU A 8 28.60 5.79 26.09
C LEU A 8 27.87 4.49 25.69
N ILE A 9 28.23 3.37 26.34
CA ILE A 9 27.63 2.05 26.09
C ILE A 9 26.18 2.01 26.61
N ALA A 10 25.90 2.63 27.77
CA ALA A 10 24.53 2.73 28.29
C ALA A 10 23.64 3.62 27.40
N MET A 11 24.20 4.63 26.73
CA MET A 11 23.46 5.48 25.79
C MET A 11 23.15 4.76 24.48
N LEU A 12 24.10 3.96 23.97
CA LEU A 12 23.92 3.11 22.78
C LEU A 12 22.84 2.02 22.95
N LEU A 13 22.62 1.53 24.18
CA LEU A 13 21.59 0.52 24.48
C LEU A 13 20.15 1.09 24.55
N THR A 14 19.98 2.42 24.56
CA THR A 14 18.65 3.05 24.54
C THR A 14 18.14 3.40 23.15
N PHE A 15 18.97 3.26 22.11
CA PHE A 15 18.59 3.49 20.71
C PHE A 15 18.25 2.21 19.93
N SER A 16 18.36 1.03 20.56
CA SER A 16 17.69 -0.16 20.04
C SER A 16 16.21 -0.11 20.41
N SER A 17 15.49 0.88 19.85
CA SER A 17 14.06 0.74 19.65
C SER A 17 13.88 -0.47 18.76
N VAL A 18 13.67 -1.63 19.39
CA VAL A 18 13.00 -2.74 18.75
C VAL A 18 11.74 -2.13 18.18
N ALA A 19 11.69 -1.96 16.87
CA ALA A 19 10.46 -1.62 16.17
C ALA A 19 9.50 -2.75 16.49
N GLN A 20 8.75 -2.60 17.59
CA GLN A 20 7.64 -3.49 17.87
C GLN A 20 6.71 -3.31 16.69
N MET A 21 6.51 -4.41 15.96
CA MET A 21 5.55 -4.44 14.87
C MET A 21 4.24 -3.92 15.44
N VAL A 22 3.80 -2.76 14.95
CA VAL A 22 2.56 -2.12 15.38
C VAL A 22 1.43 -3.06 14.95
N GLU A 23 0.84 -3.78 15.90
CA GLU A 23 -0.28 -4.67 15.63
C GLU A 23 -1.51 -3.82 15.35
N VAL A 24 -2.00 -3.89 14.11
CA VAL A 24 -3.22 -3.19 13.69
C VAL A 24 -4.43 -4.10 13.87
N LYS A 25 -5.46 -3.56 14.51
CA LYS A 25 -6.79 -4.17 14.59
C LYS A 25 -7.80 -3.30 13.85
N PHE A 26 -8.97 -3.86 13.59
CA PHE A 26 -10.05 -3.18 12.91
C PHE A 26 -11.34 -3.25 13.71
N LYS A 27 -12.09 -2.16 13.67
CA LYS A 27 -13.50 -2.10 14.06
C LYS A 27 -14.31 -1.73 12.83
N GLU A 28 -15.51 -2.28 12.73
CA GLU A 28 -16.43 -1.92 11.67
C GLU A 28 -17.23 -0.68 12.04
N ALA A 29 -17.40 0.20 11.07
CA ALA A 29 -18.36 1.30 11.11
C ALA A 29 -19.17 1.30 9.81
N SER A 30 -20.29 2.01 9.81
CA SER A 30 -21.15 2.11 8.65
C SER A 30 -21.74 3.50 8.48
N PHE A 31 -22.00 3.88 7.24
CA PHE A 31 -22.87 5.00 6.90
C PHE A 31 -24.34 4.56 6.95
N ALA A 32 -25.25 5.55 7.00
CA ALA A 32 -26.70 5.29 7.06
C ALA A 32 -27.22 4.55 5.81
N ASN A 33 -26.52 4.68 4.67
CA ASN A 33 -26.88 4.04 3.41
C ASN A 33 -26.41 2.58 3.26
N GLY A 34 -25.84 2.00 4.33
CA GLY A 34 -25.39 0.60 4.36
C GLY A 34 -23.92 0.37 4.03
N MET A 35 -23.17 1.41 3.62
CA MET A 35 -21.73 1.27 3.34
C MET A 35 -20.96 0.93 4.61
N VAL A 36 -20.31 -0.24 4.63
CA VAL A 36 -19.42 -0.67 5.73
C VAL A 36 -17.97 -0.29 5.41
N TYR A 37 -17.26 0.27 6.38
CA TYR A 37 -15.86 0.66 6.24
C TYR A 37 -15.03 0.39 7.51
N PRO A 38 -13.70 0.26 7.37
CA PRO A 38 -12.82 -0.01 8.51
C PRO A 38 -12.53 1.26 9.32
N LEU A 39 -12.50 1.10 10.64
CA LEU A 39 -11.76 1.94 11.55
C LEU A 39 -10.53 1.18 12.05
N VAL A 40 -9.36 1.71 11.73
CA VAL A 40 -8.06 1.26 12.23
C VAL A 40 -8.01 1.46 13.74
N VAL A 41 -7.44 0.49 14.45
CA VAL A 41 -7.16 0.55 15.88
C VAL A 41 -5.69 0.24 16.10
N ILE A 42 -4.96 1.19 16.69
CA ILE A 42 -3.53 1.05 16.96
C ILE A 42 -3.28 1.18 18.45
N ALA A 43 -2.96 0.06 19.10
CA ALA A 43 -2.72 0.03 20.54
C ALA A 43 -1.60 1.03 20.92
N ALA A 44 -1.86 1.84 21.94
CA ALA A 44 -0.94 2.87 22.45
C ALA A 44 -0.57 4.03 21.50
N HIS A 45 -1.10 4.09 20.27
CA HIS A 45 -0.77 5.14 19.29
C HIS A 45 -2.02 5.85 18.76
N LYS A 46 -2.79 6.46 19.67
CA LYS A 46 -4.08 7.11 19.34
C LYS A 46 -3.96 8.22 18.28
N SER A 47 -2.87 8.98 18.27
CA SER A 47 -2.65 10.03 17.26
C SER A 47 -2.49 9.47 15.84
N LEU A 48 -1.81 8.33 15.69
CA LEU A 48 -1.64 7.66 14.40
C LEU A 48 -2.96 7.04 13.94
N GLU A 49 -3.70 6.43 14.87
CA GLU A 49 -5.05 5.91 14.67
C GLU A 49 -6.00 6.99 14.15
N ASP A 50 -6.07 8.13 14.84
CA ASP A 50 -6.96 9.25 14.49
C ASP A 50 -6.63 9.82 13.11
N SER A 51 -5.33 9.97 12.80
CA SER A 51 -4.88 10.48 11.51
C SER A 51 -5.27 9.55 10.36
N ILE A 52 -5.06 8.23 10.50
CA ILE A 52 -5.43 7.25 9.47
C ILE A 52 -6.95 7.19 9.30
N ASN A 53 -7.71 7.13 10.40
CA ASN A 53 -9.18 7.06 10.34
C ASN A 53 -9.80 8.32 9.73
N ALA A 54 -9.25 9.50 10.03
CA ALA A 54 -9.68 10.75 9.39
C ALA A 54 -9.41 10.74 7.88
N ASP A 55 -8.26 10.21 7.44
CA ASP A 55 -7.96 10.09 6.01
C ASP A 55 -8.87 9.08 5.30
N ILE A 56 -9.17 7.92 5.94
CA ILE A 56 -10.13 6.94 5.42
C ILE A 56 -11.48 7.60 5.18
N LEU A 57 -12.06 8.24 6.21
CA LEU A 57 -13.36 8.90 6.12
C LEU A 57 -13.39 9.96 5.01
N ARG A 58 -12.33 10.76 4.90
CA ARG A 58 -12.20 11.77 3.85
C ARG A 58 -12.16 11.16 2.44
N ARG A 59 -11.58 9.96 2.26
CA ARG A 59 -11.47 9.28 0.96
C ARG A 59 -12.71 8.50 0.54
N ILE A 60 -13.63 8.28 1.47
CA ILE A 60 -14.88 7.54 1.24
C ILE A 60 -16.12 8.41 1.44
N SER A 61 -15.95 9.72 1.65
CA SER A 61 -17.06 10.64 1.92
C SER A 61 -18.03 10.73 0.76
N ASP A 62 -17.57 10.49 -0.47
CA ASP A 62 -18.43 10.38 -1.65
C ASP A 62 -19.38 9.18 -1.56
N LEU A 63 -18.96 8.08 -0.92
CA LEU A 63 -19.81 6.90 -0.72
C LEU A 63 -20.93 7.16 0.30
N GLU A 64 -20.78 8.14 1.18
CA GLU A 64 -21.84 8.55 2.13
C GLU A 64 -22.99 9.26 1.41
N ALA A 65 -22.71 9.93 0.28
CA ALA A 65 -23.67 10.72 -0.47
C ALA A 65 -24.61 9.88 -1.35
N SER A 66 -24.31 8.61 -1.59
CA SER A 66 -25.15 7.70 -2.39
C SER A 66 -26.33 7.14 -1.60
N ASP A 67 -27.42 6.83 -2.29
CA ASP A 67 -28.69 6.40 -1.66
C ASP A 67 -28.61 5.01 -1.02
N PHE A 68 -27.89 4.08 -1.65
CA PHE A 68 -27.68 2.73 -1.14
C PHE A 68 -26.34 2.18 -1.59
N CYS A 69 -25.54 1.69 -0.64
CA CYS A 69 -24.21 1.17 -0.89
C CYS A 69 -23.96 -0.11 -0.08
N ILE A 70 -23.28 -1.08 -0.70
CA ILE A 70 -22.74 -2.26 -0.03
C ILE A 70 -21.22 -2.13 -0.01
N GLY A 71 -20.64 -2.20 1.18
CA GLY A 71 -19.21 -2.12 1.41
C GLY A 71 -18.65 -3.40 2.00
N GLN A 72 -17.44 -3.78 1.58
CA GLN A 72 -16.61 -4.79 2.23
C GLN A 72 -15.18 -4.30 2.26
N TYR A 73 -14.40 -4.71 3.25
CA TYR A 73 -12.98 -4.37 3.29
C TYR A 73 -12.13 -5.56 3.68
N GLY A 74 -10.88 -5.51 3.21
CA GLY A 74 -9.79 -6.38 3.60
C GLY A 74 -8.53 -5.56 3.82
N TYR A 75 -7.46 -6.21 4.28
CA TYR A 75 -6.19 -5.54 4.47
C TYR A 75 -5.00 -6.49 4.33
N VAL A 76 -3.85 -5.92 3.98
CA VAL A 76 -2.56 -6.58 4.03
C VAL A 76 -1.59 -5.66 4.76
N GLN A 77 -0.97 -6.20 5.81
CA GLN A 77 0.11 -5.53 6.53
C GLN A 77 1.45 -6.22 6.23
N LYS A 78 2.45 -5.44 5.85
CA LYS A 78 3.83 -5.88 5.68
C LYS A 78 4.75 -4.89 6.39
N SER A 79 5.37 -5.35 7.48
CA SER A 79 6.15 -4.49 8.37
C SER A 79 5.33 -3.27 8.83
N THR A 80 5.80 -2.06 8.56
CA THR A 80 5.17 -0.79 8.93
C THR A 80 4.18 -0.29 7.87
N HIS A 81 3.99 -1.00 6.77
CA HIS A 81 3.05 -0.65 5.73
C HIS A 81 1.75 -1.44 5.85
N LEU A 82 0.64 -0.71 5.80
CA LEU A 82 -0.70 -1.26 5.79
C LEU A 82 -1.40 -0.82 4.52
N GLN A 83 -1.84 -1.77 3.70
CA GLN A 83 -2.79 -1.50 2.64
C GLN A 83 -4.18 -1.97 3.08
N ILE A 84 -5.15 -1.06 3.04
CA ILE A 84 -6.57 -1.36 3.19
C ILE A 84 -7.18 -1.43 1.79
N HIS A 85 -7.90 -2.50 1.51
CA HIS A 85 -8.68 -2.70 0.30
C HIS A 85 -10.16 -2.55 0.65
N LEU A 86 -10.83 -1.63 -0.04
CA LEU A 86 -12.25 -1.38 0.10
C LEU A 86 -12.94 -1.75 -1.22
N PHE A 87 -13.89 -2.66 -1.15
CA PHE A 87 -14.84 -2.94 -2.21
C PHE A 87 -16.14 -2.18 -1.90
N CYS A 88 -16.67 -1.48 -2.89
CA CYS A 88 -17.93 -0.75 -2.75
C CYS A 88 -18.78 -0.91 -4.01
N ASN A 89 -20.07 -1.16 -3.82
CA ASN A 89 -21.07 -1.16 -4.88
C ASN A 89 -22.25 -0.31 -4.45
N CYS A 90 -22.43 0.83 -5.09
CA CYS A 90 -23.53 1.76 -4.83
C CYS A 90 -24.53 1.71 -5.98
N ILE A 91 -25.80 2.03 -5.72
CA ILE A 91 -26.85 2.00 -6.74
C ILE A 91 -26.58 2.95 -7.91
N ASP A 92 -25.86 4.04 -7.64
CA ASP A 92 -25.53 5.08 -8.62
C ASP A 92 -24.29 4.71 -9.46
N PHE A 93 -23.59 3.62 -9.13
CA PHE A 93 -22.38 3.22 -9.82
C PHE A 93 -22.72 2.32 -11.01
N GLU A 94 -22.09 2.59 -12.16
CA GLU A 94 -22.19 1.70 -13.33
C GLU A 94 -21.57 0.33 -13.05
N GLU A 95 -20.48 0.29 -12.29
CA GLU A 95 -19.77 -0.92 -11.88
C GLU A 95 -19.30 -0.81 -10.43
N SER A 96 -19.08 -1.97 -9.79
CA SER A 96 -18.50 -1.98 -8.45
C SER A 96 -17.05 -1.48 -8.46
N GLU A 97 -16.68 -0.73 -7.44
CA GLU A 97 -15.35 -0.13 -7.32
C GLU A 97 -14.46 -0.86 -6.31
N ASN A 98 -13.15 -0.84 -6.59
CA ASN A 98 -12.11 -1.27 -5.67
C ASN A 98 -11.16 -0.11 -5.36
N ARG A 99 -11.06 0.26 -4.09
CA ARG A 99 -10.21 1.34 -3.58
C ARG A 99 -9.11 0.76 -2.70
N TYR A 100 -7.89 1.24 -2.89
CA TYR A 100 -6.71 0.75 -2.19
C TYR A 100 -6.01 1.91 -1.51
N PHE A 101 -5.88 1.85 -0.19
CA PHE A 101 -5.30 2.90 0.63
C PHE A 101 -4.04 2.37 1.31
N LEU A 102 -2.87 2.91 0.93
CA LEU A 102 -1.60 2.56 1.53
C LEU A 102 -1.21 3.58 2.61
N TYR A 103 -0.93 3.08 3.81
CA TYR A 103 -0.49 3.85 4.96
C TYR A 103 0.86 3.37 5.46
N ASN A 104 1.63 4.31 6.01
CA ASN A 104 2.79 4.03 6.84
C ASN A 104 2.37 4.19 8.31
N LEU A 105 2.47 3.10 9.08
CA LEU A 105 2.00 3.01 10.46
C LEU A 105 2.91 3.73 11.46
N GLU A 106 4.17 3.99 11.13
CA GLU A 106 5.06 4.79 11.97
C GLU A 106 4.76 6.29 11.83
N GLU A 107 4.33 6.70 10.63
CA GLU A 107 4.01 8.10 10.31
C GLU A 107 2.53 8.44 10.48
N GLY A 108 1.66 7.42 10.57
CA GLY A 108 0.21 7.61 10.72
C GLY A 108 -0.46 8.29 9.54
N ARG A 109 0.08 8.14 8.31
CA ARG A 109 -0.41 8.86 7.13
C ARG A 109 -0.36 8.02 5.86
N ALA A 110 -1.14 8.44 4.86
CA ALA A 110 -1.08 7.85 3.54
C ALA A 110 0.25 8.14 2.86
N VAL A 111 0.79 7.15 2.15
CA VAL A 111 2.08 7.23 1.44
C VAL A 111 1.97 6.68 0.03
N PRO A 112 2.81 7.13 -0.91
CA PRO A 112 2.90 6.52 -2.24
C PRO A 112 3.49 5.09 -2.15
N TYR A 113 3.18 4.22 -3.11
CA TYR A 113 3.73 2.85 -3.15
C TYR A 113 5.25 2.81 -3.26
N SER A 114 5.89 3.85 -3.80
CA SER A 114 7.35 4.00 -3.77
C SER A 114 7.95 4.08 -2.37
N ASP A 115 7.15 4.28 -1.32
CA ASP A 115 7.60 4.21 0.07
C ASP A 115 7.94 2.78 0.53
N LEU A 116 7.42 1.77 -0.17
CA LEU A 116 7.81 0.36 0.03
C LEU A 116 9.26 0.11 -0.40
N LEU A 117 9.80 0.94 -1.31
CA LEU A 117 11.09 0.75 -1.93
C LEU A 117 12.20 1.46 -1.15
N ASN A 118 13.38 0.82 -1.10
CA ASN A 118 14.59 1.46 -0.64
C ASN A 118 14.93 2.63 -1.59
N PRO A 119 15.08 3.88 -1.08
CA PRO A 119 15.37 5.03 -1.93
C PRO A 119 16.59 4.85 -2.86
N LYS A 120 17.61 4.10 -2.42
CA LYS A 120 18.83 3.84 -3.19
C LYS A 120 18.62 2.85 -4.34
N GLU A 121 17.60 2.00 -4.23
CA GLU A 121 17.30 0.95 -5.20
C GLU A 121 16.16 1.33 -6.13
N ARG A 122 15.64 2.56 -6.05
CA ARG A 122 14.45 2.98 -6.82
C ARG A 122 14.65 2.88 -8.32
N THR A 123 15.81 3.29 -8.85
CA THR A 123 16.07 3.18 -10.29
C THR A 123 16.10 1.72 -10.74
N ALA A 124 16.82 0.87 -10.02
CA ALA A 124 16.89 -0.56 -10.31
C ALA A 124 15.52 -1.26 -10.17
N ALA A 125 14.72 -0.83 -9.20
CA ALA A 125 13.34 -1.30 -9.02
C ALA A 125 12.47 -0.92 -10.23
N GLY A 126 12.56 0.31 -10.72
CA GLY A 126 11.85 0.78 -11.90
C GLY A 126 12.19 -0.03 -13.15
N GLU A 127 13.48 -0.26 -13.39
CA GLU A 127 13.96 -1.11 -14.50
C GLU A 127 13.43 -2.55 -14.39
N PHE A 128 13.50 -3.13 -13.20
CA PHE A 128 12.99 -4.47 -12.93
C PHE A 128 11.48 -4.57 -13.17
N LEU A 129 10.70 -3.63 -12.62
CA LEU A 129 9.25 -3.58 -12.76
C LEU A 129 8.83 -3.38 -14.23
N ALA A 130 9.50 -2.48 -14.94
CA ALA A 130 9.25 -2.26 -16.37
C ALA A 130 9.52 -3.52 -17.20
N GLY A 131 10.61 -4.24 -16.89
CA GLY A 131 10.90 -5.54 -17.50
C GLY A 131 9.81 -6.58 -17.25
N LYS A 132 9.31 -6.66 -16.01
CA LYS A 132 8.19 -7.57 -15.64
C LYS A 132 6.91 -7.22 -16.39
N MET A 133 6.55 -5.94 -16.42
CA MET A 133 5.33 -5.47 -17.11
C MET A 133 5.41 -5.71 -18.61
N LYS A 134 6.58 -5.48 -19.24
CA LYS A 134 6.80 -5.76 -20.66
C LYS A 134 6.66 -7.25 -20.98
N ALA A 135 7.29 -8.12 -20.18
CA ALA A 135 7.19 -9.57 -20.37
C ALA A 135 5.75 -10.06 -20.20
N PHE A 136 5.03 -9.55 -19.19
CA PHE A 136 3.63 -9.86 -18.95
C PHE A 136 2.73 -9.39 -20.10
N ALA A 137 2.94 -8.17 -20.60
CA ALA A 137 2.18 -7.61 -21.72
C ALA A 137 2.28 -8.50 -22.96
N VAL A 138 3.48 -8.99 -23.29
CA VAL A 138 3.70 -9.95 -24.39
C VAL A 138 2.93 -11.26 -24.15
N GLN A 139 2.96 -11.79 -22.94
CA GLN A 139 2.26 -13.04 -22.61
C GLN A 139 0.74 -12.93 -22.67
N GLN A 140 0.19 -11.78 -22.29
CA GLN A 140 -1.26 -11.52 -22.26
C GLN A 140 -1.78 -10.84 -23.52
N ASN A 141 -0.94 -10.64 -24.53
CA ASN A 141 -1.26 -9.90 -25.76
C ASN A 141 -1.83 -8.49 -25.45
N LEU A 142 -1.22 -7.80 -24.50
CA LEU A 142 -1.54 -6.42 -24.13
C LEU A 142 -0.56 -5.46 -24.78
N THR A 143 -1.04 -4.25 -25.08
CA THR A 143 -0.18 -3.18 -25.59
C THR A 143 0.48 -2.45 -24.41
N LEU A 144 1.79 -2.22 -24.54
CA LEU A 144 2.58 -1.40 -23.62
C LEU A 144 3.54 -0.55 -24.46
N SER A 145 3.37 0.77 -24.46
CA SER A 145 4.21 1.66 -25.25
C SER A 145 5.58 1.89 -24.58
N ASP A 146 6.55 2.37 -25.35
CA ASP A 146 7.85 2.76 -24.79
C ASP A 146 7.72 3.93 -23.79
N GLU A 147 6.72 4.81 -23.98
CA GLU A 147 6.41 5.88 -23.01
C GLU A 147 5.92 5.31 -21.68
N ASP A 148 5.06 4.28 -21.70
CA ASP A 148 4.59 3.61 -20.49
C ASP A 148 5.74 2.91 -19.76
N VAL A 149 6.65 2.28 -20.52
CA VAL A 149 7.87 1.66 -19.98
C VAL A 149 8.72 2.70 -19.26
N LEU A 150 8.96 3.87 -19.87
CA LEU A 150 9.70 4.97 -19.25
C LEU A 150 9.02 5.47 -17.98
N LYS A 151 7.69 5.66 -18.00
CA LYS A 151 6.91 6.04 -16.80
C LYS A 151 7.08 5.04 -15.66
N ILE A 152 7.08 3.74 -15.95
CA ILE A 152 7.30 2.71 -14.93
C ILE A 152 8.74 2.78 -14.40
N GLN A 153 9.73 3.05 -15.24
CA GLN A 153 11.13 3.20 -14.80
C GLN A 153 11.35 4.43 -13.92
N GLU A 154 10.67 5.53 -14.20
CA GLU A 154 10.82 6.79 -13.46
C GLU A 154 9.98 6.84 -12.17
N HIS A 155 8.76 6.29 -12.21
CA HIS A 155 7.80 6.37 -11.11
C HIS A 155 7.59 5.05 -10.36
N ASN A 156 8.22 3.96 -10.81
CA ASN A 156 8.18 2.64 -10.18
C ASN A 156 6.74 2.16 -9.93
N LEU A 157 6.47 1.69 -8.71
CA LEU A 157 5.16 1.27 -8.25
C LEU A 157 4.08 2.37 -8.34
N ASN A 158 4.46 3.65 -8.34
CA ASN A 158 3.48 4.74 -8.44
C ASN A 158 2.94 4.93 -9.86
N ALA A 159 3.58 4.33 -10.88
CA ALA A 159 3.06 4.34 -12.25
C ALA A 159 1.85 3.40 -12.44
N MET A 160 1.56 2.55 -11.45
CA MET A 160 0.60 1.46 -11.56
C MET A 160 -0.44 1.54 -10.45
N LYS A 161 -1.61 0.92 -10.67
CA LYS A 161 -2.44 0.48 -9.57
C LYS A 161 -1.76 -0.73 -8.92
N VAL A 162 -1.73 -0.75 -7.59
CA VAL A 162 -1.04 -1.79 -6.84
C VAL A 162 -1.99 -2.36 -5.79
N GLU A 163 -2.10 -3.68 -5.78
CA GLU A 163 -2.73 -4.47 -4.73
C GLU A 163 -1.65 -5.32 -4.04
N MET A 164 -1.48 -5.12 -2.74
CA MET A 164 -0.63 -5.95 -1.90
C MET A 164 -1.39 -7.22 -1.55
N THR A 165 -0.74 -8.36 -1.72
CA THR A 165 -1.26 -9.67 -1.33
C THR A 165 -0.34 -10.32 -0.31
N LYS A 166 -0.76 -11.48 0.21
CA LYS A 166 0.09 -12.29 1.09
C LYS A 166 1.44 -12.62 0.43
N ASP A 167 1.42 -12.92 -0.86
CA ASP A 167 2.54 -13.52 -1.59
C ASP A 167 3.32 -12.51 -2.44
N GLY A 168 2.75 -11.35 -2.73
CA GLY A 168 3.45 -10.32 -3.49
C GLY A 168 2.63 -9.07 -3.76
N LEU A 169 2.89 -8.50 -4.93
CA LEU A 169 2.20 -7.36 -5.51
C LEU A 169 1.47 -7.80 -6.77
N ARG A 170 0.21 -7.40 -6.90
CA ARG A 170 -0.55 -7.42 -8.15
C ARG A 170 -0.59 -6.01 -8.70
N MET A 171 -0.24 -5.82 -9.97
CA MET A 171 -0.04 -4.51 -10.58
C MET A 171 -0.66 -4.44 -11.97
N TRP A 172 -1.31 -3.32 -12.28
CA TRP A 172 -1.85 -3.05 -13.61
C TRP A 172 -1.88 -1.54 -13.90
N LEU A 173 -1.96 -1.19 -15.18
CA LEU A 173 -1.97 0.20 -15.64
C LEU A 173 -3.41 0.68 -15.81
N LEU A 174 -3.75 1.85 -15.26
CA LEU A 174 -5.06 2.45 -15.45
C LEU A 174 -5.12 3.19 -16.78
N GLY A 175 -6.28 3.16 -17.42
CA GLY A 175 -6.55 3.92 -18.65
C GLY A 175 -5.93 3.33 -19.92
N LEU A 176 -5.28 2.17 -19.82
CA LEU A 176 -4.84 1.40 -20.99
C LEU A 176 -5.81 0.26 -21.25
N GLU A 177 -6.18 0.08 -22.52
CA GLU A 177 -7.11 -0.96 -22.93
C GLU A 177 -6.60 -2.36 -22.54
N GLY A 178 -7.47 -3.16 -21.93
CA GLY A 178 -7.16 -4.52 -21.50
C GLY A 178 -6.33 -4.64 -20.22
N TRP A 179 -5.86 -3.53 -19.63
CA TRP A 179 -5.18 -3.54 -18.33
C TRP A 179 -6.19 -3.38 -17.20
N THR A 180 -6.59 -4.51 -16.64
CA THR A 180 -7.64 -4.60 -15.61
C THR A 180 -7.16 -5.44 -14.42
N ALA A 181 -7.89 -5.42 -13.30
CA ALA A 181 -7.48 -6.14 -12.09
C ALA A 181 -7.38 -7.67 -12.29
N ASP A 182 -8.24 -8.25 -13.14
CA ASP A 182 -8.18 -9.65 -13.56
C ASP A 182 -6.96 -9.96 -14.43
N LYS A 183 -6.36 -8.95 -15.07
CA LYS A 183 -5.13 -9.02 -15.88
C LYS A 183 -3.97 -8.30 -15.20
N ALA A 184 -3.81 -8.54 -13.90
CA ALA A 184 -2.71 -7.95 -13.13
C ALA A 184 -1.41 -8.75 -13.28
N CYS A 185 -0.31 -8.05 -13.57
CA CYS A 185 1.04 -8.60 -13.45
C CYS A 185 1.34 -8.86 -11.98
N THR A 186 1.79 -10.07 -11.66
CA THR A 186 2.11 -10.45 -10.28
C THR A 186 3.63 -10.57 -10.10
N VAL A 187 4.14 -9.97 -9.03
CA VAL A 187 5.54 -10.06 -8.61
C VAL A 187 5.59 -10.47 -7.14
N SER A 188 6.32 -11.54 -6.82
CA SER A 188 6.39 -12.05 -5.45
C SER A 188 7.21 -11.14 -4.53
N TRP A 189 6.97 -11.25 -3.22
CA TRP A 189 7.80 -10.57 -2.22
C TRP A 189 9.27 -11.02 -2.27
N ILE A 190 9.52 -12.28 -2.65
CA ILE A 190 10.88 -12.82 -2.81
C ILE A 190 11.61 -12.09 -3.93
N GLU A 191 10.95 -11.86 -5.06
CA GLU A 191 11.52 -11.12 -6.19
C GLU A 191 11.70 -9.63 -5.87
N MET A 192 10.79 -9.04 -5.09
CA MET A 192 10.88 -7.64 -4.65
C MET A 192 11.96 -7.40 -3.60
N LYS A 193 12.37 -8.44 -2.85
CA LYS A 193 13.28 -8.35 -1.70
C LYS A 193 14.51 -7.46 -1.90
N PRO A 194 15.24 -7.48 -3.05
CA PRO A 194 16.41 -6.63 -3.24
C PRO A 194 16.09 -5.13 -3.24
N PHE A 195 14.85 -4.75 -3.56
CA PHE A 195 14.44 -3.37 -3.78
C PHE A 195 13.67 -2.76 -2.61
N LEU A 196 13.25 -3.56 -1.63
CA LEU A 196 12.38 -3.12 -0.54
C LEU A 196 13.15 -2.38 0.56
N LYS A 197 12.48 -1.41 1.19
CA LYS A 197 13.00 -0.66 2.35
C LYS A 197 13.19 -1.57 3.57
N TYR A 198 12.28 -2.54 3.73
CA TYR A 198 12.31 -3.51 4.82
C TYR A 198 12.24 -4.93 4.25
N ASN A 199 12.80 -5.88 4.97
CA ASN A 199 12.72 -7.28 4.60
C ASN A 199 11.38 -7.85 5.09
N PHE A 200 10.42 -8.03 4.19
CA PHE A 200 9.10 -8.59 4.48
C PHE A 200 9.17 -10.13 4.55
N MET A 201 9.90 -10.69 5.51
CA MET A 201 9.90 -12.14 5.80
C MET A 201 8.97 -12.45 6.95
#